data_AF-A0A7L4A4E1-F1
#
_entry.id   AF-A0A7L4A4E1-F1
#
_cell.length_a   1.000
_cell.length_b   1.000
_cell.length_c   1.000
_cell.angle_alpha   90.00
_cell.angle_beta   90.00
_cell.angle_gamma   90.00
#
_symmetry.space_group_name_H-M   'P 1'
#
loop_
_entity.id
_entity.type
_entity.pdbx_description
1 polymer ?
#
loop_
_entity_poly.entity_id
_entity_poly.type
_entity_poly.pdbx_seq_one_letter_code
_entity_poly.pdbx_strand_id
1 'polypeptide(L)'
;NNSYQLSSVPLQILFYVNGIYYIFYFLATLAMIVYKSQVFSYPDDFLAPDLALLFIMAILEVLRLYLGSKGNLTEEEAPLGLSLVITVGSVILSVYFLVWQTYVLKADVIINAVLLFTYGLESVLKVIAIAAFVS
;
A
#
# COMPACT_ATOMS: atom_id res chain seq x y z
N ASN A 1 6.73 37.89 -6.64
CA ASN A 1 6.09 36.56 -6.58
C ASN A 1 6.99 35.62 -5.81
N ASN A 2 6.72 35.46 -4.51
CA ASN A 2 7.26 34.32 -3.78
C ASN A 2 6.39 33.13 -4.16
N SER A 3 6.83 32.34 -5.12
CA SER A 3 6.26 31.01 -5.37
C SER A 3 6.67 30.12 -4.20
N TYR A 4 5.86 30.11 -3.15
CA TYR A 4 6.00 29.15 -2.06
C TYR A 4 5.73 27.76 -2.63
N GLN A 5 6.70 26.84 -2.53
CA GLN A 5 6.48 25.44 -2.87
C GLN A 5 5.49 24.84 -1.87
N LEU A 6 4.39 24.28 -2.37
CA LEU A 6 3.33 23.65 -1.59
C LEU A 6 3.56 22.14 -1.44
N SER A 7 4.42 21.55 -2.29
CA SER A 7 4.78 20.13 -2.22
C SER A 7 5.24 19.71 -0.81
N SER A 8 4.77 18.55 -0.35
CA SER A 8 5.06 18.05 0.99
C SER A 8 6.27 17.12 0.99
N VAL A 9 7.38 17.60 1.55
CA VAL A 9 8.61 16.79 1.72
C VAL A 9 8.37 15.57 2.62
N PRO A 10 7.68 15.67 3.78
CA PRO A 10 7.39 14.50 4.61
C PRO A 10 6.60 13.42 3.87
N LEU A 11 5.63 13.83 3.04
CA LEU A 11 4.83 12.91 2.23
C LEU A 11 5.70 12.18 1.19
N GLN A 12 6.64 12.90 0.56
CA GLN A 12 7.54 12.30 -0.42
C GLN A 12 8.50 11.27 0.20
N ILE A 13 9.02 11.57 1.39
CA ILE A 13 9.84 10.63 2.17
C ILE A 13 9.03 9.38 2.50
N LEU A 14 7.77 9.56 2.92
CA LEU A 14 6.92 8.45 3.29
C LEU A 14 6.62 7.52 2.10
N PHE A 15 6.37 8.05 0.90
CA PHE A 15 6.24 7.24 -0.32
C PHE A 15 7.49 6.41 -0.61
N TYR A 16 8.68 7.00 -0.43
CA TYR A 16 9.93 6.29 -0.66
C TYR A 16 10.14 5.14 0.34
N VAL A 17 9.92 5.43 1.63
CA VAL A 17 10.02 4.43 2.71
C VAL A 17 8.99 3.33 2.49
N ASN A 18 7.75 3.67 2.13
CA ASN A 18 6.71 2.69 1.88
C ASN A 18 6.98 1.84 0.63
N GLY A 19 7.57 2.42 -0.42
CA GLY A 19 8.02 1.65 -1.58
C GLY A 19 9.04 0.56 -1.21
N ILE A 20 10.03 0.91 -0.38
CA ILE A 20 11.02 -0.07 0.12
C ILE A 20 10.34 -1.11 1.01
N TYR A 21 9.52 -0.65 1.96
CA TYR A 21 8.79 -1.50 2.87
C TYR A 21 7.87 -2.48 2.12
N TYR A 22 7.23 -2.03 1.05
CA TYR A 22 6.34 -2.86 0.25
C TYR A 22 7.07 -3.98 -0.50
N ILE A 23 8.30 -3.73 -0.98
CA ILE A 23 9.12 -4.81 -1.57
C ILE A 23 9.37 -5.91 -0.53
N PHE A 24 9.71 -5.51 0.70
CA PHE A 24 9.86 -6.46 1.81
C PHE A 24 8.54 -7.18 2.11
N TYR A 25 7.43 -6.44 2.23
CA TYR A 25 6.10 -6.98 2.49
C TYR A 25 5.69 -8.03 1.44
N PHE A 26 5.88 -7.72 0.15
CA PHE A 26 5.54 -8.61 -0.95
C PHE A 26 6.35 -9.91 -0.88
N LEU A 27 7.67 -9.82 -0.72
CA LEU A 27 8.54 -10.99 -0.62
C LEU A 27 8.24 -11.84 0.61
N ALA A 28 8.01 -11.20 1.77
CA ALA A 28 7.66 -11.88 3.00
C ALA A 28 6.31 -12.60 2.88
N THR A 29 5.29 -11.95 2.34
CA THR A 29 3.95 -12.52 2.14
C THR A 29 4.00 -13.68 1.15
N LEU A 30 4.73 -13.53 0.04
CA LEU A 30 4.94 -14.61 -0.93
C LEU A 30 5.63 -15.82 -0.28
N ALA A 31 6.70 -15.59 0.48
CA ALA A 31 7.42 -16.63 1.20
C ALA A 31 6.52 -17.33 2.23
N MET A 32 5.66 -16.59 2.94
CA MET A 32 4.69 -17.15 3.87
C MET A 32 3.60 -17.96 3.17
N ILE A 33 3.11 -17.54 2.01
CA ILE A 33 2.15 -18.32 1.20
C ILE A 33 2.80 -19.65 0.76
N VAL A 34 4.03 -19.61 0.25
CA VAL A 34 4.77 -20.84 -0.11
C VAL A 34 5.02 -21.73 1.10
N TYR A 35 5.41 -21.16 2.24
CA TYR A 35 5.59 -21.91 3.48
C TYR A 35 4.28 -22.59 3.92
N LYS A 36 3.15 -21.86 3.85
CA LYS A 36 1.82 -22.38 4.17
C LYS A 36 1.41 -23.52 3.24
N SER A 37 1.73 -23.43 1.95
CA SER A 37 1.43 -24.49 0.97
C SER A 37 2.18 -25.79 1.24
N GLN A 38 3.45 -25.69 1.66
CA GLN A 38 4.27 -26.88 1.94
C GLN A 38 3.97 -27.52 3.30
N VAL A 39 3.71 -26.72 4.34
CA VAL A 39 3.63 -27.22 5.73
C VAL A 39 2.22 -27.60 6.17
N PHE A 40 1.19 -26.86 5.73
CA PHE A 40 -0.18 -27.01 6.24
C PHE A 40 -1.14 -27.67 5.25
N SER A 41 -0.62 -28.27 4.16
CA SER A 41 -1.41 -28.84 3.07
C SER A 41 -2.52 -27.88 2.63
N TYR A 42 -2.12 -26.69 2.18
CA TYR A 42 -3.03 -25.64 1.75
C TYR A 42 -3.94 -26.16 0.62
N PRO A 43 -5.27 -25.99 0.69
CA PRO A 43 -6.13 -26.45 -0.39
C PRO A 43 -5.82 -25.69 -1.67
N ASP A 44 -5.57 -26.40 -2.77
CA ASP A 44 -5.16 -25.81 -4.05
C ASP A 44 -6.16 -24.75 -4.56
N ASP A 45 -7.46 -24.92 -4.24
CA ASP A 45 -8.55 -24.01 -4.60
C ASP A 45 -8.37 -22.59 -4.03
N PHE A 46 -7.66 -22.44 -2.91
CA PHE A 46 -7.43 -21.14 -2.26
C PHE A 46 -6.01 -20.59 -2.51
N LEU A 47 -5.07 -21.40 -2.97
CA LEU A 47 -3.68 -20.95 -3.21
C LEU A 47 -3.58 -20.01 -4.41
N ALA A 48 -4.24 -20.36 -5.52
CA ALA A 48 -4.26 -19.55 -6.73
C ALA A 48 -4.86 -18.14 -6.52
N PRO A 49 -6.05 -17.97 -5.88
CA PRO A 49 -6.60 -16.65 -5.62
C PRO A 49 -5.73 -15.83 -4.66
N ASP A 50 -5.13 -16.41 -3.63
CA ASP A 50 -4.22 -15.68 -2.73
C ASP A 50 -3.01 -15.09 -3.45
N LEU A 51 -2.39 -15.88 -4.32
CA LEU A 51 -1.28 -15.42 -5.16
C LEU A 51 -1.74 -14.32 -6.12
N ALA A 52 -2.88 -14.53 -6.81
CA ALA A 52 -3.43 -13.55 -7.72
C ALA A 52 -3.70 -12.20 -7.02
N LEU A 53 -4.30 -12.24 -5.83
CA LEU A 53 -4.56 -11.04 -5.03
C LEU A 53 -3.28 -10.35 -4.57
N LEU A 54 -2.22 -11.09 -4.25
CA LEU A 54 -0.92 -10.52 -3.89
C LEU A 54 -0.29 -9.76 -5.07
N PHE A 55 -0.37 -10.31 -6.28
CA PHE A 55 0.12 -9.64 -7.49
C PHE A 55 -0.76 -8.44 -7.88
N ILE A 56 -2.08 -8.54 -7.75
CA ILE A 56 -2.99 -7.40 -7.94
C ILE A 56 -2.65 -6.27 -6.97
N MET A 57 -2.43 -6.60 -5.70
CA MET A 57 -2.03 -5.64 -4.68
C MET A 57 -0.71 -4.96 -5.06
N ALA A 58 0.26 -5.70 -5.60
CA ALA A 58 1.54 -5.12 -6.05
C ALA A 58 1.36 -4.13 -7.20
N ILE A 59 0.49 -4.43 -8.17
CA ILE A 59 0.18 -3.51 -9.26
C ILE A 59 -0.49 -2.24 -8.70
N LEU A 60 -1.47 -2.39 -7.81
CA LEU A 60 -2.13 -1.25 -7.17
C LEU A 60 -1.14 -0.39 -6.39
N GLU A 61 -0.20 -1.00 -5.67
CA GLU A 61 0.79 -0.25 -4.89
C GLU A 61 1.72 0.58 -5.79
N VAL A 62 2.19 0.01 -6.90
CA VAL A 62 3.01 0.74 -7.87
C VAL A 62 2.26 1.95 -8.42
N LEU A 63 0.99 1.76 -8.82
CA LEU A 63 0.14 2.85 -9.32
C LEU A 63 -0.10 3.92 -8.24
N ARG A 64 -0.40 3.48 -7.01
CA ARG A 64 -0.65 4.33 -5.85
C ARG A 64 0.53 5.22 -5.53
N LEU A 65 1.73 4.64 -5.45
CA LEU A 65 2.97 5.36 -5.14
C LEU A 65 3.42 6.28 -6.29
N TYR A 66 3.26 5.82 -7.53
CA TYR A 66 3.57 6.63 -8.71
C TYR A 66 2.67 7.88 -8.78
N LEU A 67 1.35 7.70 -8.71
CA LEU A 67 0.39 8.80 -8.75
C LEU A 67 0.54 9.72 -7.53
N GLY A 68 0.80 9.15 -6.35
CA GLY A 68 1.02 9.92 -5.13
C GLY A 68 2.27 10.80 -5.22
N SER A 69 3.41 10.22 -5.63
CA SER A 69 4.65 10.97 -5.80
C SER A 69 4.52 12.01 -6.91
N LYS A 70 3.91 11.64 -8.04
CA LYS A 70 3.68 12.57 -9.15
C LYS A 70 2.82 13.75 -8.68
N GLY A 71 1.66 13.49 -8.09
CA GLY A 71 0.75 14.55 -7.65
C GLY A 71 1.32 15.47 -6.58
N ASN A 72 2.11 14.93 -5.64
CA ASN A 72 2.77 15.75 -4.63
C ASN A 72 3.87 16.64 -5.24
N LEU A 73 4.67 16.13 -6.19
CA LEU A 73 5.76 16.88 -6.82
C LEU A 73 5.27 17.89 -7.86
N THR A 74 4.19 17.59 -8.56
CA THR A 74 3.57 18.50 -9.53
C THR A 74 2.53 19.43 -8.91
N GLU A 75 2.29 19.31 -7.59
CA GLU A 75 1.27 20.07 -6.86
C GLU A 75 -0.13 19.92 -7.48
N GLU A 76 -0.42 18.74 -8.04
CA GLU A 76 -1.69 18.43 -8.70
C GLU A 76 -2.57 17.58 -7.77
N GLU A 77 -3.76 18.10 -7.45
CA GLU A 77 -4.73 17.42 -6.59
C GLU A 77 -5.30 16.14 -7.22
N ALA A 78 -5.51 16.11 -8.54
CA ALA A 78 -6.17 15.00 -9.23
C ALA A 78 -5.39 13.67 -9.14
N PRO A 79 -4.09 13.58 -9.50
CA PRO A 79 -3.30 12.36 -9.31
C PRO A 79 -3.15 11.99 -7.83
N LEU A 80 -3.06 12.97 -6.93
CA LEU A 80 -2.94 12.73 -5.49
C LEU A 80 -4.24 12.15 -4.90
N GLY A 81 -5.40 12.66 -5.34
CA GLY A 81 -6.73 12.15 -5.02
C GLY A 81 -6.97 10.76 -5.59
N LEU A 82 -6.53 10.49 -6.82
CA LEU A 82 -6.60 9.14 -7.39
C LEU A 82 -5.74 8.14 -6.59
N SER A 83 -4.56 8.56 -6.13
CA SER A 83 -3.72 7.76 -5.23
C SER A 83 -4.41 7.46 -3.89
N LEU A 84 -5.21 8.40 -3.35
CA LEU A 84 -6.04 8.15 -2.16
C LEU A 84 -7.10 7.08 -2.42
N VAL A 85 -7.82 7.16 -3.55
CA VAL A 85 -8.83 6.15 -3.91
C VAL A 85 -8.21 4.76 -4.06
N ILE A 86 -7.05 4.66 -4.73
CA ILE A 86 -6.32 3.39 -4.85
C ILE A 86 -5.88 2.86 -3.48
N THR A 87 -5.54 3.74 -2.54
CA THR A 87 -5.18 3.35 -1.16
C THR A 87 -6.33 2.59 -0.48
N VAL A 88 -7.59 2.96 -0.74
CA VAL A 88 -8.75 2.23 -0.20
C VAL A 88 -8.77 0.79 -0.72
N GLY A 89 -8.49 0.58 -2.02
CA GLY A 89 -8.36 -0.74 -2.61
C GLY A 89 -7.22 -1.56 -1.97
N SER A 90 -6.04 -0.95 -1.78
CA SER A 90 -4.91 -1.60 -1.11
C SER A 90 -5.21 -1.98 0.35
N VAL A 91 -5.96 -1.14 1.08
CA VAL A 91 -6.43 -1.44 2.44
C VAL A 91 -7.36 -2.66 2.43
N ILE A 92 -8.32 -2.73 1.52
CA ILE A 92 -9.24 -3.87 1.40
C ILE A 92 -8.46 -5.17 1.14
N LEU A 93 -7.46 -5.14 0.24
CA LEU A 93 -6.60 -6.30 -0.03
C LEU A 93 -5.74 -6.67 1.20
N SER A 94 -5.23 -5.70 1.94
CA SER A 94 -4.51 -5.96 3.20
C SER A 94 -5.41 -6.65 4.23
N VAL A 95 -6.67 -6.19 4.35
CA VAL A 95 -7.67 -6.80 5.23
C VAL A 95 -8.02 -8.22 4.78
N TYR A 96 -8.05 -8.49 3.47
CA TYR A 96 -8.22 -9.84 2.95
C TYR A 96 -7.15 -10.80 3.50
N PHE A 97 -5.87 -10.42 3.41
CA PHE A 97 -4.76 -11.23 3.94
C PHE A 97 -4.79 -11.40 5.48
N LEU A 98 -5.45 -10.49 6.20
CA LEU A 98 -5.60 -10.57 7.65
C LEU A 98 -6.78 -11.41 8.13
N VAL A 99 -7.88 -11.42 7.38
CA VAL A 99 -9.17 -11.95 7.87
C VAL A 99 -9.65 -13.16 7.08
N TRP A 100 -9.47 -13.14 5.75
CA TRP A 100 -10.04 -14.14 4.84
C TRP A 100 -9.03 -15.18 4.36
N GLN A 101 -7.73 -14.93 4.50
CA GLN A 101 -6.72 -15.93 4.16
C GLN A 101 -6.86 -17.18 5.05
N THR A 102 -6.77 -18.37 4.46
CA THR A 102 -7.03 -19.66 5.15
C THR A 102 -6.17 -19.86 6.40
N TYR A 103 -4.90 -19.47 6.33
CA TYR A 103 -3.98 -19.52 7.46
C TYR A 103 -3.29 -18.17 7.63
N VAL A 104 -3.53 -17.52 8.77
CA VAL A 104 -2.92 -16.24 9.13
C VAL A 104 -1.88 -16.47 10.22
N LEU A 105 -0.60 -16.25 9.92
CA LEU A 105 0.49 -16.35 10.88
C LEU A 105 0.61 -15.05 11.66
N LYS A 106 1.26 -15.11 12.83
CA LYS A 106 1.60 -13.91 13.60
C LYS A 106 2.44 -12.92 12.79
N ALA A 107 3.31 -13.43 11.92
CA ALA A 107 4.11 -12.60 11.02
C ALA A 107 3.24 -11.84 10.00
N ASP A 108 2.21 -12.48 9.41
CA ASP A 108 1.25 -11.82 8.51
C ASP A 108 0.57 -10.63 9.19
N VAL A 109 0.15 -10.82 10.46
CA VAL A 109 -0.49 -9.77 11.26
C VAL A 109 0.45 -8.60 11.50
N ILE A 110 1.69 -8.86 11.89
CA ILE A 110 2.67 -7.81 12.20
C ILE A 110 2.99 -6.97 10.95
N ILE A 111 3.27 -7.60 9.81
CA ILE A 111 3.63 -6.86 8.60
C ILE A 111 2.42 -6.12 8.01
N ASN A 112 1.22 -6.70 8.04
CA ASN A 112 0.02 -5.98 7.59
C ASN A 112 -0.34 -4.82 8.52
N ALA A 113 -0.14 -4.95 9.83
CA ALA A 113 -0.38 -3.85 10.77
C ALA A 113 0.52 -2.64 10.50
N VAL A 114 1.81 -2.89 10.21
CA VAL A 114 2.75 -1.83 9.83
C VAL A 114 2.35 -1.22 8.49
N LEU A 115 1.96 -2.02 7.50
CA LEU A 115 1.48 -1.52 6.20
C LEU A 115 0.23 -0.65 6.32
N LEU A 116 -0.75 -1.07 7.11
CA LEU A 116 -1.99 -0.30 7.35
C LEU A 116 -1.69 1.00 8.09
N PHE A 117 -0.74 0.98 9.02
CA PHE A 117 -0.29 2.19 9.71
C PHE A 117 0.37 3.19 8.75
N THR A 118 1.25 2.74 7.84
CA THR A 118 1.86 3.62 6.84
C THR A 118 0.81 4.17 5.86
N TYR A 119 -0.16 3.35 5.42
CA TYR A 119 -1.28 3.83 4.61
C TYR A 119 -2.13 4.90 5.31
N GLY A 120 -2.39 4.73 6.61
CA GLY A 120 -3.09 5.72 7.41
C GLY A 120 -2.34 7.05 7.46
N LEU A 121 -1.05 7.02 7.77
CA LEU A 121 -0.21 8.22 7.84
C LEU A 121 -0.10 8.93 6.48
N GLU A 122 0.13 8.17 5.40
CA GLU A 122 0.15 8.73 4.05
C GLU A 122 -1.18 9.37 3.67
N SER A 123 -2.30 8.75 4.02
CA SER A 123 -3.62 9.26 3.67
C SER A 123 -3.90 10.61 4.34
N VAL A 124 -3.55 10.74 5.63
CA VAL A 124 -3.67 12.02 6.35
C VAL A 124 -2.83 13.10 5.67
N LEU A 125 -1.57 12.80 5.36
CA LEU A 125 -0.67 13.76 4.70
C LEU A 125 -1.13 14.12 3.29
N LYS A 126 -1.66 13.17 2.51
CA LYS A 126 -2.25 13.43 1.19
C LYS A 126 -3.44 14.38 1.29
N VAL A 127 -4.34 14.18 2.25
CA VAL A 127 -5.50 15.07 2.44
C VAL A 127 -5.05 16.49 2.80
N ILE A 128 -4.06 16.64 3.67
CA ILE A 128 -3.49 17.94 4.02
C ILE A 128 -2.87 18.61 2.79
N ALA A 129 -2.10 17.87 1.98
CA ALA A 129 -1.49 18.39 0.77
C ALA A 129 -2.53 18.81 -0.27
N ILE A 130 -3.57 18.00 -0.51
CA ILE A 130 -4.68 18.35 -1.40
C ILE A 130 -5.37 19.63 -0.93
N ALA A 131 -5.67 19.75 0.37
CA ALA A 131 -6.29 20.96 0.92
C ALA A 131 -5.43 22.21 0.69
N ALA A 132 -4.10 22.07 0.78
CA ALA A 132 -3.16 23.16 0.50
C ALA A 132 -3.03 23.51 -0.99
N PHE A 133 -3.27 22.56 -1.90
CA PHE A 133 -3.23 22.81 -3.36
C PHE A 133 -4.49 23.49 -3.88
N VAL A 134 -5.62 23.32 -3.18
CA VAL A 134 -6.93 23.89 -3.55
C VAL A 134 -7.17 25.27 -2.93
N SER A 135 -6.45 25.60 -1.84
CA SER A 135 -6.57 26.89 -1.14
C SER A 135 -5.84 28.02 -1.86
#